data_AF-A0A957SM50-F1
#
_entry.id   AF-A0A957SM50-F1
#
_cell.length_a   1.000
_cell.length_b   1.000
_cell.length_c   1.000
_cell.angle_alpha   90.00
_cell.angle_beta   90.00
_cell.angle_gamma   90.00
#
_symmetry.space_group_name_H-M   'P 1'
#
loop_
_entity.id
_entity.type
_entity.pdbx_description
1 polymer ?
#
loop_
_entity_poly.entity_id
_entity_poly.type
_entity_poly.pdbx_seq_one_letter_code
_entity_poly.pdbx_strand_id
1 'polypeptide(L)' 'MSDNRTSHPTSQSPLPVAIIGGGITGLTAAWELQKAGVPYVLLEKSERLGGKIQTERFDGFGDAPFIIERA' A
#
# COMPACT_ATOMS: atom_id res chain seq x y z
N MET A 1 45.40 0.94 -17.74
CA MET A 1 44.08 0.52 -17.22
C MET A 1 43.51 1.64 -16.38
N SER A 2 42.50 2.37 -16.88
CA SER A 2 41.87 3.51 -16.22
C SER A 2 40.65 3.03 -15.44
N ASP A 3 40.63 3.33 -14.13
CA ASP A 3 39.53 3.06 -13.21
C ASP A 3 38.26 3.83 -13.61
N ASN A 4 37.25 3.12 -14.10
CA ASN A 4 35.94 3.69 -14.43
C ASN A 4 35.00 3.63 -13.22
N ARG A 5 35.37 4.31 -12.12
CA ARG A 5 34.51 4.45 -10.94
C ARG A 5 33.39 5.43 -11.27
N THR A 6 32.27 4.88 -11.76
CA THR A 6 31.01 5.59 -11.98
C THR A 6 30.62 6.39 -10.74
N SER A 7 30.71 7.72 -10.83
CA SER A 7 30.28 8.65 -9.80
C SER A 7 28.76 8.53 -9.63
N HIS A 8 28.31 7.78 -8.63
CA HIS A 8 26.92 7.85 -8.19
C HIS A 8 26.76 9.18 -7.45
N PRO A 9 25.85 10.08 -7.86
CA PRO A 9 25.61 11.31 -7.12
C PRO A 9 25.16 10.95 -5.69
N THR A 10 26.03 11.24 -4.71
CA THR A 10 25.80 11.01 -3.27
C THR A 10 24.98 12.14 -2.63
N SER A 11 23.95 12.64 -3.32
CA SER A 11 22.96 13.48 -2.67
C SER A 11 21.94 12.56 -1.99
N GLN A 12 22.21 12.17 -0.74
CA GLN A 12 21.20 11.55 0.11
C GLN A 12 20.16 12.60 0.48
N SER A 13 19.30 12.97 -0.49
CA SER A 13 17.95 13.39 -0.14
C SER A 13 17.32 12.26 0.68
N PRO A 14 16.67 12.53 1.82
CA PRO A 14 16.03 11.47 2.61
C PRO A 14 15.16 10.64 1.66
N LEU A 15 15.56 9.39 1.44
CA LEU A 15 14.88 8.55 0.48
C LEU A 15 13.45 8.38 1.01
N PRO A 16 12.43 8.79 0.24
CA PRO A 16 11.05 8.62 0.67
C PRO A 16 10.83 7.13 0.94
N VAL A 17 10.23 6.79 2.08
CA VAL A 17 9.96 5.40 2.42
C VAL A 17 9.00 4.82 1.39
N ALA A 18 9.36 3.71 0.75
CA ALA A 18 8.49 3.02 -0.18
C ALA A 18 7.78 1.86 0.51
N ILE A 19 6.44 1.87 0.49
CA ILE A 19 5.59 0.81 1.00
C ILE A 19 5.00 0.05 -0.19
N ILE A 20 5.26 -1.26 -0.28
CA ILE A 20 4.75 -2.11 -1.36
C ILE A 20 3.60 -2.96 -0.82
N GLY A 21 2.39 -2.70 -1.30
CA GLY A 21 1.15 -3.38 -0.92
C GLY A 21 0.25 -2.51 -0.04
N GLY A 22 -0.96 -2.23 -0.52
CA GLY A 22 -2.02 -1.48 0.16
C GLY A 22 -2.94 -2.33 1.03
N GLY A 23 -2.45 -3.47 1.54
CA GLY A 23 -3.14 -4.29 2.53
C GLY A 23 -3.09 -3.68 3.93
N ILE A 24 -3.73 -4.32 4.91
CA ILE A 24 -3.81 -3.81 6.30
C ILE A 24 -2.45 -3.46 6.89
N THR A 25 -1.44 -4.31 6.69
CA THR A 25 -0.08 -4.07 7.20
C THR A 25 0.59 -2.86 6.55
N GLY A 26 0.46 -2.70 5.22
CA GLY A 26 1.04 -1.57 4.50
C GLY A 26 0.36 -0.25 4.86
N LEU A 27 -0.96 -0.26 5.02
CA LEU A 27 -1.72 0.90 5.48
C LEU A 27 -1.36 1.29 6.92
N THR A 28 -1.14 0.32 7.81
CA THR A 28 -0.66 0.59 9.16
C THR A 28 0.74 1.21 9.15
N ALA A 29 1.65 0.73 8.31
CA ALA A 29 2.97 1.34 8.16
C ALA A 29 2.88 2.78 7.65
N ALA A 30 2.06 3.02 6.62
CA ALA A 30 1.79 4.36 6.08
C ALA A 30 1.21 5.31 7.14
N TRP A 31 0.27 4.81 7.94
CA TRP A 31 -0.34 5.56 9.03
C TRP A 31 0.66 6.00 10.10
N GLU A 32 1.56 5.10 10.51
CA GLU A 32 2.58 5.44 11.51
C GLU A 32 3.62 6.41 10.97
N LEU A 33 4.04 6.27 9.71
CA LEU A 33 4.94 7.24 9.05
C LEU A 33 4.28 8.61 8.90
N GLN A 34 2.99 8.64 8.57
CA GLN A 34 2.21 9.88 8.48
C GLN A 34 2.16 10.60 9.84
N LYS A 35 1.89 9.87 10.92
CA LYS A 35 1.91 10.43 12.29
C LYS A 35 3.29 10.95 12.69
N ALA A 36 4.35 10.31 12.22
CA ALA A 36 5.73 10.73 12.48
C ALA A 36 6.20 11.87 11.55
N GLY A 37 5.39 12.33 10.60
CA GLY A 37 5.78 13.35 9.63
C GLY A 37 6.84 12.89 8.63
N VAL A 38 7.01 11.58 8.45
CA VAL A 38 7.99 10.99 7.54
C VAL A 38 7.35 10.83 6.15
N PRO A 39 7.91 11.45 5.09
CA PRO A 39 7.40 11.30 3.73
C PRO A 39 7.51 9.85 3.24
N TYR A 40 6.45 9.37 2.59
CA TYR A 40 6.39 8.03 2.02
C TYR A 40 5.63 7.98 0.70
N VAL A 41 5.85 6.91 -0.05
CA VAL A 41 5.03 6.51 -1.19
C VAL A 41 4.48 5.12 -0.92
N LEU A 42 3.17 4.94 -1.13
CA LEU A 42 2.51 3.64 -1.04
C LEU A 42 2.12 3.20 -2.44
N LEU A 43 2.57 2.01 -2.83
CA LEU A 43 2.33 1.41 -4.13
C LEU A 43 1.47 0.16 -3.96
N GLU A 44 0.31 0.13 -4.61
CA GLU A 44 -0.60 -1.01 -4.64
C GLU A 44 -0.84 -1.40 -6.11
N LYS A 45 -0.85 -2.72 -6.38
CA LYS A 45 -1.03 -3.24 -7.74
C LYS A 45 -2.48 -3.09 -8.20
N SER A 46 -3.42 -3.30 -7.30
CA SER A 46 -4.86 -3.28 -7.58
C SER A 46 -5.43 -1.86 -7.53
N GLU A 47 -6.65 -1.70 -8.05
CA GLU A 47 -7.35 -0.42 -8.06
C GLU A 47 -7.92 -0.02 -6.69
N ARG A 48 -7.77 -0.88 -5.66
CA ARG A 48 -8.32 -0.66 -4.32
C ARG A 48 -7.32 -0.98 -3.23
N LEU A 49 -7.53 -0.35 -2.08
CA LEU A 49 -6.83 -0.70 -0.85
C LEU A 49 -7.54 -1.86 -0.13
N GLY A 50 -6.86 -2.42 0.88
CA GLY A 50 -7.38 -3.46 1.79
C GLY A 50 -6.75 -4.84 1.59
N GLY A 51 -6.17 -5.11 0.41
CA GLY A 51 -5.58 -6.42 0.10
C GLY A 51 -6.61 -7.53 0.27
N LYS A 52 -6.33 -8.52 1.14
CA LYS A 52 -7.25 -9.62 1.45
C LYS A 52 -8.53 -9.17 2.18
N ILE A 53 -8.54 -7.99 2.78
CA ILE A 53 -9.74 -7.43 3.40
C ILE A 53 -10.56 -6.75 2.29
N GLN A 54 -11.76 -7.24 2.06
CA GLN A 54 -12.70 -6.70 1.07
C GLN A 54 -14.12 -6.77 1.61
N THR A 55 -14.83 -5.65 1.53
CA THR A 55 -16.27 -5.62 1.77
C THR A 55 -16.96 -5.58 0.41
N GLU A 56 -17.76 -6.60 0.14
CA GLU A 56 -18.65 -6.62 -1.02
C GLU A 56 -20.07 -6.33 -0.53
N ARG A 57 -20.73 -5.37 -1.19
CA ARG A 57 -22.14 -5.08 -0.96
C ARG A 57 -22.92 -5.81 -2.02
N PHE A 58 -23.93 -6.54 -1.59
CA PHE A 58 -24.86 -7.19 -2.49
C PHE A 58 -26.22 -6.54 -2.35
N ASP A 59 -26.83 -6.22 -3.48
CA ASP A 59 -28.24 -5.83 -3.50
C ASP A 59 -29.05 -7.10 -3.24
N GLY A 60 -29.81 -7.11 -2.15
CA GLY A 60 -30.73 -8.20 -1.86
C GLY A 60 -31.90 -8.25 -2.85
N PHE A 61 -32.57 -9.39 -2.93
CA PHE A 61 -33.93 -9.44 -3.45
C PHE A 61 -34.86 -8.79 -2.41
N GLY A 62 -34.99 -7.46 -2.44
CA GLY A 62 -35.80 -6.68 -1.47
C GLY A 62 -35.10 -6.39 -0.13
N ASP A 63 -35.88 -6.12 0.93
CA ASP A 63 -35.40 -5.71 2.28
C ASP A 63 -34.92 -6.89 3.18
N ALA A 64 -34.85 -8.11 2.65
CA ALA A 64 -34.51 -9.28 3.46
C ALA A 64 -33.00 -9.60 3.44
N PRO A 65 -32.35 -9.81 4.60
CA PRO A 65 -30.96 -10.23 4.66
C PRO A 65 -30.81 -11.68 4.16
N PHE A 66 -29.73 -11.95 3.42
CA PHE A 66 -29.36 -13.31 2.99
C PHE A 66 -27.94 -13.68 3.43
N ILE A 67 -27.72 -14.99 3.60
CA ILE A 67 -26.43 -15.57 3.98
C ILE A 67 -25.67 -15.92 2.71
N ILE A 68 -24.42 -15.45 2.59
CA ILE A 68 -23.50 -15.84 1.51
C ILE A 68 -22.52 -16.86 2.07
N GLU A 69 -22.66 -18.12 1.67
CA GLU A 69 -21.57 -19.10 1.80
C GLU A 69 -20.58 -18.86 0.67
N ARG A 70 -19.31 -18.58 1.02
CA ARG A 70 -18.21 -18.60 0.06
C ARG A 70 -17.41 -19.88 0.24
N ALA A 71 -17.11 -20.53 -0.88
CA ALA A 71 -16.18 -21.66 -0.96
C ALA A 71 -14.73 -21.24 -0.69
#